data_AF-A0A8D0DA72-F1
#
_entry.id   AF-A0A8D0DA72-F1
#
_cell.length_a   1.000
_cell.length_b   1.000
_cell.length_c   1.000
_cell.angle_alpha   90.00
_cell.angle_beta   90.00
_cell.angle_gamma   90.00
#
_symmetry.space_group_name_H-M   'P 1'
#
loop_
_entity.id
_entity.type
_entity.pdbx_description
1 polymer ?
#
loop_
_entity_poly.entity_id
_entity_poly.type
_entity_poly.pdbx_seq_one_letter_code
_entity_poly.pdbx_strand_id
1 'polypeptide(L)'
;MRFFALLWTLGFLLKEARAWGYKNGIFHNSIWLEQAAGVYHRESRKGRYQLTYKEAKAVCKYEGGKLATYEQLEAARQIGFHVCAAGWFDNGHVGYPIVKAGANCGFGKVGIVDYGRRLNKSERWDVYCYNPNSKECGGVLTDQQKIIQSPGFPEEYQDEQICYWHIRVRLGQRIRLHFLELDVEDDTACLADYLEVYDSYDDVSGFAGRFCGDYLPDDIISTGNVMTLKFLSDASVTAGGFQLQYLAFNVSLFSQNHTDYFHRPMV
;
A
#
# COMPACT_ATOMS: atom_id res chain seq x y z
N MET A 1 -60.48 -18.20 28.72
CA MET A 1 -60.42 -19.03 27.50
C MET A 1 -59.19 -18.58 26.71
N ARG A 2 -58.11 -19.37 26.75
CA ARG A 2 -57.63 -20.27 25.67
C ARG A 2 -57.15 -19.50 24.43
N PHE A 3 -55.85 -19.29 24.21
CA PHE A 3 -54.80 -20.17 23.63
C PHE A 3 -54.91 -20.42 22.10
N PHE A 4 -53.73 -20.31 21.44
CA PHE A 4 -53.34 -20.62 20.04
C PHE A 4 -53.63 -19.52 18.98
N ALA A 5 -52.75 -19.14 18.04
CA ALA A 5 -51.48 -19.67 17.50
C ALA A 5 -50.70 -18.51 16.81
N LEU A 6 -49.40 -18.33 17.09
CA LEU A 6 -48.22 -18.64 16.23
C LEU A 6 -48.01 -17.80 14.96
N LEU A 7 -46.89 -17.07 14.99
CA LEU A 7 -45.86 -16.89 13.94
C LEU A 7 -46.22 -16.20 12.61
N TRP A 8 -45.22 -15.45 12.11
CA TRP A 8 -45.22 -14.45 11.02
C TRP A 8 -45.54 -13.05 11.56
N THR A 9 -44.62 -12.35 12.22
CA THR A 9 -43.41 -11.78 11.61
C THR A 9 -42.28 -11.60 12.64
N LEU A 10 -41.84 -12.70 13.26
CA LEU A 10 -40.48 -12.81 13.78
C LEU A 10 -39.54 -12.95 12.56
N GLY A 11 -39.18 -11.84 11.92
CA GLY A 11 -38.38 -11.90 10.69
C GLY A 11 -37.80 -10.58 10.18
N PHE A 12 -38.11 -9.44 10.80
CA PHE A 12 -37.69 -8.13 10.27
C PHE A 12 -37.00 -7.18 11.26
N LEU A 13 -36.76 -7.61 12.51
CA LEU A 13 -36.11 -6.78 13.54
C LEU A 13 -35.00 -7.50 14.31
N LEU A 14 -34.27 -8.38 13.62
CA LEU A 14 -33.05 -9.04 14.13
C LEU A 14 -31.97 -9.19 13.04
N LYS A 15 -31.87 -8.19 12.14
CA LYS A 15 -30.79 -8.08 11.15
C LYS A 15 -29.82 -6.90 11.40
N GLU A 16 -29.73 -6.41 12.63
CA GLU A 16 -28.72 -5.40 13.02
C GLU A 16 -27.80 -5.85 14.18
N ALA A 17 -27.69 -7.15 14.42
CA ALA A 17 -26.85 -7.69 15.50
C ALA A 17 -25.76 -8.67 15.01
N ARG A 18 -25.17 -8.45 13.82
CA ARG A 18 -23.95 -9.17 13.41
C ARG A 18 -22.92 -8.27 12.73
N ALA A 19 -21.68 -8.53 13.12
CA ALA A 19 -20.40 -8.06 12.58
C ALA A 19 -19.92 -6.66 13.00
N TRP A 20 -19.81 -6.44 14.32
CA TRP A 20 -18.82 -5.51 14.84
C TRP A 20 -17.79 -6.31 15.63
N GLY A 21 -16.51 -6.20 15.26
CA GLY A 21 -15.42 -6.87 15.95
C GLY A 21 -14.09 -6.15 15.73
N TYR A 22 -13.50 -5.67 16.82
CA TYR A 22 -12.13 -5.21 16.88
C TYR A 22 -11.25 -6.44 17.18
N LYS A 23 -10.50 -6.93 16.20
CA LYS A 23 -9.56 -8.05 16.38
C LYS A 23 -8.20 -7.61 15.84
N ASN A 24 -7.15 -7.76 16.65
CA ASN A 24 -5.78 -7.40 16.29
C ASN A 24 -5.56 -5.95 15.81
N GLY A 25 -6.32 -4.98 16.36
CA GLY A 25 -6.10 -3.56 16.03
C GLY A 25 -6.83 -3.04 14.79
N ILE A 26 -7.62 -3.89 14.10
CA ILE A 26 -8.34 -3.54 12.88
C ILE A 26 -9.85 -3.55 13.13
N PHE A 27 -10.54 -2.51 12.65
CA PHE A 27 -12.00 -2.43 12.61
C PHE A 27 -12.52 -3.23 11.41
N HIS A 28 -13.18 -4.36 11.65
CA HIS A 28 -13.85 -5.10 10.58
C HIS A 28 -15.29 -4.61 10.43
N ASN A 29 -15.56 -3.79 9.41
CA ASN A 29 -16.88 -3.73 8.79
C ASN A 29 -16.78 -4.47 7.46
N SER A 30 -17.48 -5.60 7.33
CA SER A 30 -17.41 -6.42 6.12
C SER A 30 -17.83 -5.67 4.85
N ILE A 31 -18.74 -4.70 4.97
CA ILE A 31 -19.23 -3.90 3.83
C ILE A 31 -18.15 -2.92 3.32
N TRP A 32 -17.45 -2.23 4.23
CA TRP A 32 -16.36 -1.32 3.82
C TRP A 32 -15.14 -2.09 3.30
N LEU A 33 -14.83 -3.25 3.87
CA LEU A 33 -13.74 -4.10 3.39
C LEU A 33 -14.04 -4.67 2.00
N GLU A 34 -15.28 -5.09 1.71
CA GLU A 34 -15.69 -5.54 0.38
C GLU A 34 -15.69 -4.41 -0.67
N GLN A 35 -16.04 -3.18 -0.26
CA GLN A 35 -16.03 -2.00 -1.14
C GLN A 35 -14.62 -1.45 -1.38
N ALA A 36 -13.72 -1.58 -0.40
CA ALA A 36 -12.32 -1.19 -0.46
C ALA A 36 -11.45 -2.22 -1.19
N ALA A 37 -11.78 -3.51 -1.06
CA ALA A 37 -11.06 -4.60 -1.71
C ALA A 37 -11.11 -4.43 -3.23
N GLY A 38 -9.93 -4.27 -3.82
CA GLY A 38 -9.77 -4.17 -5.25
C GLY A 38 -9.52 -2.76 -5.80
N VAL A 39 -9.33 -1.75 -4.95
CA VAL A 39 -8.91 -0.40 -5.39
C VAL A 39 -7.40 -0.29 -5.40
N TYR A 40 -6.84 -0.07 -6.60
CA TYR A 40 -5.41 0.13 -6.83
C TYR A 40 -5.11 1.44 -7.52
N HIS A 41 -3.85 1.84 -7.38
CA HIS A 41 -3.19 2.83 -8.20
C HIS A 41 -2.39 2.15 -9.33
N ARG A 42 -2.43 2.67 -10.56
CA ARG A 42 -1.57 2.27 -11.69
C ARG A 42 -0.85 3.46 -12.30
N GLU A 43 0.44 3.29 -12.52
CA GLU A 43 1.25 4.16 -13.38
C GLU A 43 1.22 3.61 -14.83
N SER A 44 1.63 4.42 -15.80
CA SER A 44 1.91 3.91 -17.15
C SER A 44 3.22 3.14 -17.16
N ARG A 45 3.41 2.23 -18.12
CA ARG A 45 4.73 1.60 -18.37
C ARG A 45 5.83 2.60 -18.71
N LYS A 46 5.47 3.82 -19.13
CA LYS A 46 6.41 4.93 -19.37
C LYS A 46 6.71 5.75 -18.11
N GLY A 47 6.27 5.26 -16.95
CA GLY A 47 6.34 5.93 -15.66
C GLY A 47 5.13 6.81 -15.36
N ARG A 48 5.32 7.61 -14.31
CA ARG A 48 4.30 8.45 -13.70
C ARG A 48 3.73 9.52 -14.63
N TYR A 49 2.43 9.77 -14.49
CA TYR A 49 1.66 10.85 -15.13
C TYR A 49 1.70 10.82 -16.66
N GLN A 50 1.52 9.63 -17.23
CA GLN A 50 1.55 9.44 -18.69
C GLN A 50 0.21 9.02 -19.30
N LEU A 51 -0.88 8.87 -18.55
CA LEU A 51 -2.17 8.39 -19.08
C LEU A 51 -3.17 9.53 -19.26
N THR A 52 -3.70 9.69 -20.48
CA THR A 52 -4.92 10.48 -20.71
C THR A 52 -6.14 9.78 -20.11
N TYR A 53 -7.26 10.49 -19.93
CA TYR A 53 -8.47 9.87 -19.38
C TYR A 53 -8.98 8.67 -20.19
N LYS A 54 -8.79 8.70 -21.52
CA LYS A 54 -9.15 7.58 -22.41
C LYS A 54 -8.22 6.38 -22.20
N GLU A 55 -6.92 6.63 -22.08
CA GLU A 55 -5.90 5.60 -21.84
C GLU A 55 -6.06 4.99 -20.45
N ALA A 56 -6.27 5.81 -19.42
CA ALA A 56 -6.55 5.38 -18.05
C ALA A 56 -7.75 4.40 -17.97
N LYS A 57 -8.84 4.71 -18.67
CA LYS A 57 -9.98 3.78 -18.80
C LYS A 57 -9.60 2.47 -19.47
N ALA A 58 -8.77 2.52 -20.50
CA ALA A 58 -8.33 1.33 -21.22
C ALA A 58 -7.43 0.46 -20.34
N VAL A 59 -6.53 1.05 -19.55
CA VAL A 59 -5.68 0.37 -18.56
C VAL A 59 -6.54 -0.41 -17.57
N CYS A 60 -7.46 0.25 -16.85
CA CYS A 60 -8.30 -0.48 -15.88
C CYS A 60 -9.13 -1.58 -16.54
N LYS A 61 -9.61 -1.37 -17.77
CA LYS A 61 -10.42 -2.37 -18.50
C LYS A 61 -9.57 -3.57 -18.92
N TYR A 62 -8.34 -3.34 -19.37
CA TYR A 62 -7.41 -4.39 -19.76
C TYR A 62 -7.14 -5.34 -18.58
N GLU A 63 -7.01 -4.79 -17.38
CA GLU A 63 -6.80 -5.53 -16.12
C GLU A 63 -8.11 -6.08 -15.51
N GLY A 64 -9.17 -6.24 -16.31
CA GLY A 64 -10.45 -6.80 -15.88
C GLY A 64 -11.27 -5.91 -14.93
N GLY A 65 -10.86 -4.66 -14.74
CA GLY A 65 -11.51 -3.68 -13.87
C GLY A 65 -12.19 -2.52 -14.59
N LYS A 66 -12.40 -1.45 -13.83
CA LYS A 66 -12.90 -0.15 -14.29
C LYS A 66 -12.24 0.96 -13.46
N LEU A 67 -12.47 2.23 -13.80
CA LEU A 67 -12.07 3.33 -12.91
C LEU A 67 -12.76 3.17 -11.55
N ALA A 68 -12.01 3.38 -10.47
CA ALA A 68 -12.56 3.40 -9.11
C ALA A 68 -13.55 4.56 -8.96
N THR A 69 -14.64 4.34 -8.22
CA THR A 69 -15.52 5.44 -7.81
C THR A 69 -14.93 6.19 -6.63
N TYR A 70 -15.42 7.41 -6.40
CA TYR A 70 -15.05 8.18 -5.21
C TYR A 70 -15.27 7.38 -3.91
N GLU A 71 -16.42 6.71 -3.78
CA GLU A 71 -16.76 5.94 -2.57
C GLU A 71 -15.82 4.74 -2.38
N GLN A 72 -15.45 4.07 -3.46
CA GLN A 72 -14.50 2.95 -3.41
C GLN A 72 -13.11 3.44 -2.98
N LEU A 73 -12.65 4.55 -3.57
CA LEU A 73 -11.36 5.14 -3.22
C LEU A 73 -11.32 5.63 -1.77
N GLU A 74 -12.42 6.21 -1.29
CA GLU A 74 -12.57 6.63 0.10
C GLU A 74 -12.63 5.43 1.06
N ALA A 75 -13.31 4.34 0.69
CA ALA A 75 -13.33 3.10 1.46
C ALA A 75 -11.92 2.50 1.58
N ALA A 76 -11.17 2.44 0.47
CA ALA A 76 -9.78 1.98 0.44
C ALA A 76 -8.88 2.83 1.35
N ARG A 77 -9.03 4.15 1.29
CA ARG A 77 -8.33 5.08 2.18
C ARG A 77 -8.62 4.80 3.66
N GLN A 78 -9.87 4.56 4.03
CA GLN A 78 -10.24 4.30 5.43
C GLN A 78 -9.59 3.04 6.00
N ILE A 79 -9.28 2.05 5.17
CA ILE A 79 -8.55 0.84 5.59
C ILE A 79 -7.02 0.96 5.43
N GLY A 80 -6.53 2.13 5.01
CA GLY A 80 -5.10 2.45 5.03
C GLY A 80 -4.43 2.58 3.66
N PHE A 81 -5.17 2.54 2.56
CA PHE A 81 -4.64 2.80 1.22
C PHE A 81 -4.20 4.25 1.09
N HIS A 82 -2.88 4.48 1.01
CA HIS A 82 -2.26 5.80 0.96
C HIS A 82 -1.34 5.88 -0.26
N VAL A 83 -1.68 6.74 -1.21
CA VAL A 83 -0.86 6.96 -2.41
C VAL A 83 -0.76 8.45 -2.67
N CYS A 84 0.46 8.92 -2.91
CA CYS A 84 0.75 10.34 -3.07
C CYS A 84 0.91 10.78 -4.53
N ALA A 85 0.25 10.04 -5.42
CA ALA A 85 0.28 10.27 -6.85
C ALA A 85 -1.13 10.53 -7.37
N ALA A 86 -1.31 11.65 -8.06
CA ALA A 86 -2.61 12.03 -8.58
C ALA A 86 -2.99 11.17 -9.80
N GLY A 87 -4.20 10.63 -9.78
CA GLY A 87 -4.67 9.72 -10.82
C GLY A 87 -6.11 9.98 -11.21
N TRP A 88 -6.45 9.59 -12.43
CA TRP A 88 -7.83 9.57 -12.90
C TRP A 88 -8.67 8.60 -12.07
N PHE A 89 -9.87 9.02 -11.70
CA PHE A 89 -10.91 8.13 -11.19
C PHE A 89 -12.24 8.43 -11.91
N ASP A 90 -13.34 7.83 -11.47
CA ASP A 90 -14.61 7.89 -12.19
C ASP A 90 -15.10 9.33 -12.49
N ASN A 91 -16.02 9.45 -13.45
CA ASN A 91 -16.61 10.72 -13.90
C ASN A 91 -15.63 11.79 -14.45
N GLY A 92 -14.34 11.45 -14.59
CA GLY A 92 -13.31 12.35 -15.13
C GLY A 92 -12.66 13.22 -14.07
N HIS A 93 -12.76 12.82 -12.80
CA HIS A 93 -12.04 13.46 -11.72
C HIS A 93 -10.58 12.98 -11.69
N VAL A 94 -9.75 13.82 -11.07
CA VAL A 94 -8.34 13.51 -10.75
C VAL A 94 -8.13 13.80 -9.29
N GLY A 95 -7.49 12.89 -8.57
CA GLY A 95 -7.21 13.06 -7.16
C GLY A 95 -6.42 11.89 -6.61
N TYR A 96 -6.29 11.81 -5.30
CA TYR A 96 -5.56 10.74 -4.62
C TYR A 96 -5.96 10.60 -3.14
N PRO A 97 -5.91 9.38 -2.56
CA PRO A 97 -6.33 9.11 -1.19
C PRO A 97 -5.22 9.37 -0.17
N ILE A 98 -5.54 10.16 0.87
CA ILE A 98 -4.63 10.49 1.96
C ILE A 98 -5.14 9.96 3.29
N VAL A 99 -4.42 8.99 3.84
CA VAL A 99 -4.69 8.42 5.17
C VAL A 99 -4.12 9.28 6.29
N LYS A 100 -2.95 9.90 6.05
CA LYS A 100 -2.22 10.69 7.04
C LYS A 100 -1.77 11.99 6.38
N ALA A 101 -2.10 13.12 7.00
CA ALA A 101 -1.66 14.42 6.54
C ALA A 101 -0.12 14.49 6.55
N GLY A 102 0.48 14.83 5.41
CA GLY A 102 1.88 15.16 5.25
C GLY A 102 2.04 16.58 4.66
N ALA A 103 3.23 17.17 4.82
CA ALA A 103 3.55 18.45 4.19
C ALA A 103 3.66 18.31 2.66
N ASN A 104 4.26 17.20 2.21
CA ASN A 104 4.49 16.90 0.80
C ASN A 104 3.36 16.06 0.18
N CYS A 105 2.48 15.53 1.02
CA CYS A 105 1.40 14.65 0.62
C CYS A 105 0.08 15.03 1.29
N GLY A 106 -0.88 15.51 0.49
CA GLY A 106 -2.18 15.94 0.98
C GLY A 106 -2.25 17.34 1.57
N PHE A 107 -1.16 18.12 1.54
CA PHE A 107 -1.11 19.51 1.99
C PHE A 107 -1.72 19.72 3.39
N GLY A 108 -1.43 18.82 4.32
CA GLY A 108 -1.96 18.87 5.69
C GLY A 108 -3.41 18.36 5.86
N LYS A 109 -4.02 17.80 4.82
CA LYS A 109 -5.40 17.26 4.86
C LYS A 109 -5.42 15.73 4.76
N VAL A 110 -6.48 15.15 5.31
CA VAL A 110 -6.83 13.72 5.21
C VAL A 110 -8.11 13.60 4.38
N GLY A 111 -8.26 12.52 3.63
CA GLY A 111 -9.38 12.30 2.70
C GLY A 111 -8.91 12.13 1.26
N ILE A 112 -9.84 12.15 0.31
CA ILE A 112 -9.50 12.24 -1.10
C ILE A 112 -9.16 13.70 -1.42
N VAL A 113 -7.93 13.93 -1.88
CA VAL A 113 -7.54 15.23 -2.43
C VAL A 113 -8.05 15.29 -3.87
N ASP A 114 -9.27 15.76 -4.04
CA ASP A 114 -9.95 15.82 -5.33
C ASP A 114 -9.66 17.15 -6.05
N TYR A 115 -9.02 17.10 -7.22
CA TYR A 115 -8.77 18.25 -8.10
C TYR A 115 -9.98 18.57 -9.00
N GLY A 116 -11.09 17.85 -8.81
CA GLY A 116 -12.34 17.98 -9.53
C GLY A 116 -12.30 17.36 -10.92
N ARG A 117 -13.46 17.46 -11.59
CA ARG A 117 -13.62 16.98 -12.96
C ARG A 117 -12.76 17.77 -13.93
N ARG A 118 -11.87 17.10 -14.65
CA ARG A 118 -11.04 17.72 -15.69
C ARG A 118 -11.80 17.80 -17.00
N LEU A 119 -11.90 19.01 -17.54
CA LEU A 119 -12.53 19.25 -18.85
C LEU A 119 -11.59 18.88 -20.01
N ASN A 120 -10.30 19.13 -19.84
CA ASN A 120 -9.27 18.74 -20.79
C ASN A 120 -8.89 17.27 -20.58
N LYS A 121 -9.52 16.37 -21.34
CA LYS A 121 -9.26 14.92 -21.26
C LYS A 121 -7.91 14.47 -21.83
N SER A 122 -7.14 15.41 -22.40
CA SER A 122 -5.77 15.18 -22.88
C SER A 122 -4.72 15.43 -21.80
N GLU A 123 -5.10 15.94 -20.62
CA GLU A 123 -4.21 15.96 -19.46
C GLU A 123 -3.73 14.53 -19.13
N ARG A 124 -2.51 14.42 -18.58
CA ARG A 124 -1.91 13.13 -18.26
C ARG A 124 -1.70 12.99 -16.76
N TRP A 125 -2.15 11.86 -16.24
CA TRP A 125 -2.11 11.50 -14.82
C TRP A 125 -1.89 10.00 -14.71
N ASP A 126 -1.78 9.49 -13.49
CA ASP A 126 -1.89 8.06 -13.22
C ASP A 126 -3.36 7.64 -13.23
N VAL A 127 -3.71 6.47 -12.71
CA VAL A 127 -5.10 6.02 -12.63
C VAL A 127 -5.39 5.23 -11.36
N TYR A 128 -6.57 5.45 -10.79
CA TYR A 128 -7.15 4.60 -9.77
C TYR A 128 -8.19 3.68 -10.39
N CYS A 129 -7.93 2.39 -10.30
CA CYS A 129 -8.76 1.34 -10.84
C CYS A 129 -9.47 0.58 -9.71
N TYR A 130 -10.57 -0.06 -10.06
CA TYR A 130 -11.31 -0.98 -9.21
C TYR A 130 -11.54 -2.30 -9.93
N ASN A 131 -11.04 -3.38 -9.35
CA ASN A 131 -11.36 -4.75 -9.72
C ASN A 131 -11.49 -5.56 -8.42
N PRO A 132 -12.68 -6.06 -8.05
CA PRO A 132 -12.86 -6.84 -6.82
C PRO A 132 -12.10 -8.17 -6.82
N ASN A 133 -11.61 -8.59 -8.00
CA ASN A 133 -10.74 -9.74 -8.16
C ASN A 133 -9.28 -9.31 -8.46
N SER A 134 -8.89 -8.05 -8.17
CA SER A 134 -7.53 -7.59 -8.43
C SER A 134 -6.52 -8.42 -7.65
N LYS A 135 -5.33 -8.58 -8.25
CA LYS A 135 -4.18 -9.25 -7.62
C LYS A 135 -3.41 -8.35 -6.66
N GLU A 136 -4.00 -7.23 -6.25
CA GLU A 136 -3.33 -6.32 -5.33
C GLU A 136 -3.01 -6.99 -4.02
N CYS A 137 -1.89 -6.60 -3.44
CA CYS A 137 -1.45 -7.17 -2.20
C CYS A 137 -0.83 -6.13 -1.25
N GLY A 138 -0.57 -6.60 -0.03
CA GLY A 138 0.00 -5.78 1.03
C GLY A 138 -1.02 -5.26 2.03
N GLY A 139 -0.85 -4.02 2.46
CA GLY A 139 -1.65 -3.36 3.49
C GLY A 139 -0.80 -2.70 4.59
N VAL A 140 -1.49 -2.27 5.65
CA VAL A 140 -0.84 -1.64 6.80
C VAL A 140 -0.29 -2.69 7.77
N LEU A 141 1.01 -2.61 8.05
CA LEU A 141 1.70 -3.51 8.98
C LEU A 141 2.06 -2.76 10.26
N THR A 142 1.67 -3.30 11.42
CA THR A 142 1.91 -2.66 12.73
C THR A 142 2.64 -3.56 13.73
N ASP A 143 3.00 -4.78 13.31
CA ASP A 143 3.75 -5.74 14.11
C ASP A 143 5.15 -5.19 14.44
N GLN A 144 5.75 -5.63 15.56
CA GLN A 144 7.12 -5.24 15.92
C GLN A 144 8.19 -5.93 15.05
N GLN A 145 7.85 -7.06 14.44
CA GLN A 145 8.66 -7.74 13.45
C GLN A 145 7.77 -8.54 12.52
N LYS A 146 8.13 -8.65 11.25
CA LYS A 146 7.38 -9.47 10.29
C LYS A 146 8.24 -9.81 9.08
N ILE A 147 7.99 -10.99 8.52
CA ILE A 147 8.47 -11.38 7.21
C ILE A 147 7.42 -10.93 6.17
N ILE A 148 7.88 -10.25 5.13
CA ILE A 148 7.10 -9.81 3.97
C ILE A 148 7.60 -10.61 2.78
N GLN A 149 6.68 -11.15 2.00
CA GLN A 149 6.98 -11.95 0.82
C GLN A 149 6.24 -11.38 -0.39
N SER A 150 6.84 -11.51 -1.57
CA SER A 150 6.11 -11.35 -2.82
C SER A 150 4.92 -12.33 -2.87
N PRO A 151 3.82 -11.99 -3.55
CA PRO A 151 2.72 -12.92 -3.74
C PRO A 151 3.18 -14.18 -4.47
N GLY A 152 2.77 -15.35 -3.98
CA GLY A 152 3.12 -16.63 -4.62
C GLY A 152 4.40 -17.27 -4.11
N PHE A 153 5.26 -16.53 -3.41
CA PHE A 153 6.52 -17.04 -2.86
C PHE A 153 6.33 -18.36 -2.09
N PRO A 154 7.22 -19.37 -2.26
CA PRO A 154 8.50 -19.33 -2.98
C PRO A 154 8.40 -19.58 -4.50
N GLU A 155 7.19 -19.69 -5.05
CA GLU A 155 7.02 -19.72 -6.50
C GLU A 155 7.16 -18.31 -7.07
N GLU A 156 7.31 -18.22 -8.39
CA GLU A 156 7.41 -16.94 -9.09
C GLU A 156 6.19 -16.04 -8.78
N TYR A 157 6.45 -14.74 -8.65
CA TYR A 157 5.37 -13.76 -8.59
C TYR A 157 4.60 -13.72 -9.92
N GLN A 158 3.44 -13.07 -9.94
CA GLN A 158 2.65 -12.97 -11.17
C GLN A 158 2.89 -11.61 -11.84
N ASP A 159 2.66 -11.57 -13.15
CA ASP A 159 2.60 -10.32 -13.91
C ASP A 159 1.50 -9.37 -13.36
N GLU A 160 1.71 -8.09 -13.59
CA GLU A 160 0.81 -6.97 -13.34
C GLU A 160 0.40 -6.83 -11.86
N GLN A 161 1.28 -7.22 -10.95
CA GLN A 161 1.08 -7.06 -9.52
C GLN A 161 1.48 -5.65 -9.10
N ILE A 162 0.66 -5.07 -8.22
CA ILE A 162 1.10 -3.92 -7.43
C ILE A 162 0.73 -4.19 -6.00
N CYS A 163 1.74 -4.02 -5.16
CA CYS A 163 1.61 -4.22 -3.74
C CYS A 163 2.19 -3.03 -3.00
N TYR A 164 1.46 -2.59 -1.99
CA TYR A 164 1.92 -1.55 -1.09
C TYR A 164 1.89 -2.09 0.34
N TRP A 165 3.03 -2.06 1.02
CA TRP A 165 3.10 -2.31 2.46
C TRP A 165 3.47 -1.04 3.18
N HIS A 166 2.56 -0.55 4.03
CA HIS A 166 2.80 0.61 4.88
C HIS A 166 3.14 0.12 6.29
N ILE A 167 4.43 0.13 6.62
CA ILE A 167 4.92 -0.28 7.93
C ILE A 167 4.82 0.90 8.89
N ARG A 168 4.14 0.72 10.02
CA ARG A 168 4.00 1.73 11.07
C ARG A 168 4.27 1.13 12.44
N VAL A 169 5.39 1.53 13.03
CA VAL A 169 5.80 1.13 14.38
C VAL A 169 5.51 2.26 15.38
N ARG A 170 5.76 2.03 16.68
CA ARG A 170 5.44 3.02 17.72
C ARG A 170 6.36 4.24 17.59
N LEU A 171 5.87 5.40 18.04
CA LEU A 171 6.70 6.60 18.16
C LEU A 171 7.91 6.33 19.08
N GLY A 172 9.06 6.89 18.74
CA GLY A 172 10.33 6.61 19.41
C GLY A 172 11.03 5.33 18.94
N GLN A 173 10.43 4.58 18.02
CA GLN A 173 11.05 3.44 17.34
C GLN A 173 11.48 3.81 15.92
N ARG A 174 12.41 3.01 15.40
CA ARG A 174 12.80 2.95 13.99
C ARG A 174 12.60 1.55 13.43
N ILE A 175 12.66 1.43 12.12
CA ILE A 175 12.45 0.22 11.34
C ILE A 175 13.78 -0.12 10.69
N ARG A 176 14.24 -1.35 10.87
CA ARG A 176 15.32 -1.96 10.09
C ARG A 176 14.68 -2.93 9.12
N LEU A 177 14.88 -2.72 7.83
CA LEU A 177 14.48 -3.63 6.76
C LEU A 177 15.71 -4.41 6.29
N HIS A 178 15.59 -5.72 6.28
CA HIS A 178 16.62 -6.66 5.89
C HIS A 178 16.09 -7.55 4.76
N PHE A 179 16.89 -7.70 3.70
CA PHE A 179 16.56 -8.55 2.55
C PHE A 179 17.07 -9.96 2.82
N LEU A 180 16.18 -10.94 2.82
CA LEU A 180 16.52 -12.36 2.99
C LEU A 180 16.72 -13.02 1.63
N GLU A 181 15.84 -12.73 0.68
CA GLU A 181 15.89 -13.18 -0.72
C GLU A 181 15.40 -12.06 -1.65
N LEU A 182 16.02 -11.94 -2.81
CA LEU A 182 15.61 -11.06 -3.90
C LEU A 182 15.93 -11.77 -5.21
N ASP A 183 14.94 -11.87 -6.08
CA ASP A 183 15.01 -12.38 -7.45
C ASP A 183 13.85 -11.76 -8.22
N VAL A 184 14.06 -10.56 -8.74
CA VAL A 184 13.08 -9.77 -9.51
C VAL A 184 13.65 -9.57 -10.91
N GLU A 185 12.81 -9.52 -11.96
CA GLU A 185 13.28 -9.33 -13.33
C GLU A 185 14.34 -8.21 -13.40
N ASP A 186 15.52 -8.55 -13.91
CA ASP A 186 16.64 -7.62 -14.02
C ASP A 186 16.61 -6.89 -15.37
N ASP A 187 16.58 -5.57 -15.31
CA ASP A 187 16.79 -4.70 -16.46
C ASP A 187 17.71 -3.53 -16.10
N THR A 188 18.34 -2.94 -17.12
CA THR A 188 19.43 -1.95 -16.93
C THR A 188 19.07 -0.76 -16.03
N ALA A 189 17.78 -0.47 -15.84
CA ALA A 189 17.34 0.63 -14.98
C ALA A 189 16.23 0.26 -13.97
N CYS A 190 15.99 -1.04 -13.73
CA CYS A 190 14.88 -1.53 -12.89
C CYS A 190 13.56 -0.79 -13.22
N LEU A 191 13.19 -0.79 -14.50
CA LEU A 191 12.00 -0.14 -15.03
C LEU A 191 10.87 -1.13 -15.35
N ALA A 192 11.18 -2.41 -15.53
CA ALA A 192 10.17 -3.45 -15.77
C ALA A 192 9.53 -3.85 -14.44
N ASP A 193 10.24 -4.66 -13.66
CA ASP A 193 9.82 -5.07 -12.32
C ASP A 193 10.72 -4.45 -11.26
N TYR A 194 10.13 -4.05 -10.14
CA TYR A 194 10.92 -3.47 -9.06
C TYR A 194 10.23 -3.47 -7.71
N LEU A 195 11.06 -3.49 -6.67
CA LEU A 195 10.71 -3.13 -5.30
C LEU A 195 11.30 -1.76 -4.95
N GLU A 196 10.43 -0.79 -4.66
CA GLU A 196 10.81 0.53 -4.13
C GLU A 196 10.63 0.59 -2.62
N VAL A 197 11.56 1.27 -1.95
CA VAL A 197 11.52 1.52 -0.50
C VAL A 197 11.53 3.02 -0.25
N TYR A 198 10.62 3.47 0.61
CA TYR A 198 10.50 4.86 1.04
C TYR A 198 10.58 4.93 2.58
N ASP A 199 11.52 5.73 3.10
CA ASP A 199 11.61 6.16 4.50
C ASP A 199 10.58 7.24 4.82
N SER A 200 9.33 6.97 4.46
CA SER A 200 8.18 7.80 4.74
C SER A 200 6.91 6.95 4.68
N TYR A 201 5.76 7.55 5.02
CA TYR A 201 4.46 6.87 4.89
C TYR A 201 3.86 7.02 3.48
N ASP A 202 4.52 7.76 2.59
CA ASP A 202 4.09 8.01 1.22
C ASP A 202 5.12 7.48 0.21
N ASP A 203 4.75 7.47 -1.07
CA ASP A 203 5.57 7.01 -2.19
C ASP A 203 6.16 8.18 -3.02
N VAL A 204 6.42 9.30 -2.34
CA VAL A 204 6.96 10.53 -2.95
C VAL A 204 8.17 11.06 -2.20
N SER A 205 8.15 10.99 -0.87
CA SER A 205 9.23 11.48 -0.01
C SER A 205 10.03 10.33 0.60
N GLY A 206 11.28 10.60 0.95
CA GLY A 206 12.14 9.62 1.61
C GLY A 206 12.51 8.42 0.73
N PHE A 207 12.57 8.56 -0.60
CA PHE A 207 13.04 7.49 -1.48
C PHE A 207 14.40 6.97 -1.00
N ALA A 208 14.43 5.68 -0.63
CA ALA A 208 15.61 5.01 -0.08
C ALA A 208 16.29 4.13 -1.12
N GLY A 209 15.53 3.61 -2.08
CA GLY A 209 16.08 2.82 -3.18
C GLY A 209 15.02 2.13 -4.02
N ARG A 210 15.47 1.65 -5.17
CA ARG A 210 14.73 0.76 -6.08
C ARG A 210 15.61 -0.46 -6.35
N PHE A 211 15.01 -1.64 -6.28
CA PHE A 211 15.72 -2.92 -6.32
C PHE A 211 15.06 -3.85 -7.34
N CYS A 212 15.88 -4.45 -8.20
CA CYS A 212 15.55 -5.53 -9.12
C CYS A 212 16.77 -6.47 -9.23
N GLY A 213 16.66 -7.56 -10.00
CA GLY A 213 17.67 -8.61 -10.09
C GLY A 213 17.77 -9.47 -8.82
N ASP A 214 18.91 -10.12 -8.65
CA ASP A 214 19.18 -11.08 -7.57
C ASP A 214 20.19 -10.58 -6.51
N TYR A 215 20.67 -9.34 -6.65
CA TYR A 215 21.65 -8.77 -5.75
C TYR A 215 20.99 -8.27 -4.45
N LEU A 216 21.36 -8.89 -3.32
CA LEU A 216 20.89 -8.47 -2.00
C LEU A 216 21.51 -7.12 -1.57
N PRO A 217 20.70 -6.08 -1.33
CA PRO A 217 21.21 -4.79 -0.85
C PRO A 217 21.51 -4.83 0.67
N ASP A 218 22.25 -3.82 1.13
CA ASP A 218 22.44 -3.58 2.56
C ASP A 218 21.13 -3.22 3.26
N ASP A 219 21.11 -3.40 4.58
CA ASP A 219 19.95 -3.08 5.41
C ASP A 219 19.58 -1.60 5.36
N ILE A 220 18.27 -1.35 5.22
CA ILE A 220 17.73 0.00 5.21
C ILE A 220 17.18 0.32 6.60
N ILE A 221 17.71 1.38 7.22
CA ILE A 221 17.26 1.85 8.53
C ILE A 221 16.46 3.15 8.34
N SER A 222 15.19 3.13 8.75
CA SER A 222 14.35 4.32 8.69
C SER A 222 14.83 5.41 9.64
N THR A 223 14.62 6.67 9.28
CA THR A 223 14.88 7.81 10.17
C THR A 223 13.76 7.97 11.20
N GLY A 224 12.54 7.55 10.85
CA GLY A 224 11.33 7.63 11.67
C GLY A 224 10.68 6.28 11.96
N ASN A 225 9.42 6.31 12.38
CA ASN A 225 8.64 5.13 12.77
C ASN A 225 7.72 4.61 11.65
N VAL A 226 7.97 5.02 10.40
CA VAL A 226 7.20 4.65 9.22
C VAL A 226 8.12 4.30 8.06
N MET A 227 7.70 3.36 7.22
CA MET A 227 8.37 2.97 5.99
C MET A 227 7.32 2.42 5.02
N THR A 228 7.46 2.72 3.73
CA THR A 228 6.58 2.20 2.68
C THR A 228 7.38 1.36 1.71
N LEU A 229 6.86 0.16 1.41
CA LEU A 229 7.37 -0.71 0.36
C LEU A 229 6.37 -0.74 -0.78
N LYS A 230 6.85 -0.63 -2.02
CA LYS A 230 6.03 -0.71 -3.23
C LYS A 230 6.65 -1.72 -4.18
N PHE A 231 5.95 -2.80 -4.45
CA PHE A 231 6.33 -3.74 -5.50
C PHE A 231 5.44 -3.54 -6.71
N LEU A 232 6.05 -3.53 -7.90
CA LEU A 232 5.36 -3.48 -9.18
C LEU A 232 5.98 -4.53 -10.10
N SER A 233 5.12 -5.30 -10.78
CA SER A 233 5.51 -6.10 -11.94
C SER A 233 4.78 -5.67 -13.21
N ASP A 234 5.47 -5.80 -14.33
CA ASP A 234 5.06 -5.52 -15.70
C ASP A 234 4.17 -6.67 -16.24
N ALA A 235 3.82 -6.68 -17.53
CA ALA A 235 2.91 -7.68 -18.10
C ALA A 235 3.56 -8.99 -18.54
N SER A 236 4.87 -9.14 -18.32
CA SER A 236 5.62 -10.33 -18.72
C SER A 236 6.91 -10.46 -17.94
N VAL A 237 7.47 -11.68 -17.95
CA VAL A 237 8.76 -12.03 -17.33
C VAL A 237 8.69 -11.91 -15.82
N THR A 238 8.53 -13.06 -15.18
CA THR A 238 8.50 -13.18 -13.72
C THR A 238 9.77 -13.86 -13.22
N ALA A 239 10.05 -13.68 -11.94
CA ALA A 239 11.19 -14.29 -11.25
C ALA A 239 10.76 -14.77 -9.86
N GLY A 240 11.69 -15.35 -9.07
CA GLY A 240 11.40 -15.98 -7.77
C GLY A 240 10.81 -15.05 -6.70
N GLY A 241 10.89 -13.74 -6.90
CA GLY A 241 10.32 -12.71 -6.05
C GLY A 241 11.21 -12.32 -4.90
N PHE A 242 10.65 -12.09 -3.73
CA PHE A 242 11.44 -11.63 -2.60
C PHE A 242 10.90 -12.11 -1.26
N GLN A 243 11.81 -12.20 -0.30
CA GLN A 243 11.51 -12.32 1.11
C GLN A 243 12.31 -11.27 1.89
N LEU A 244 11.61 -10.46 2.68
CA LEU A 244 12.18 -9.37 3.48
C LEU A 244 11.77 -9.57 4.92
N GLN A 245 12.59 -9.13 5.86
CA GLN A 245 12.20 -9.02 7.26
C GLN A 245 12.31 -7.57 7.70
N TYR A 246 11.29 -7.05 8.38
CA TYR A 246 11.43 -5.80 9.12
C TYR A 246 11.41 -6.04 10.62
N LEU A 247 12.14 -5.20 11.37
CA LEU A 247 12.19 -5.16 12.82
C LEU A 247 12.03 -3.72 13.32
N ALA A 248 11.15 -3.53 14.29
CA ALA A 248 11.02 -2.31 15.08
C ALA A 248 12.03 -2.31 16.24
N PHE A 249 12.79 -1.22 16.40
CA PHE A 249 13.72 -1.07 17.51
C PHE A 249 13.68 0.32 18.13
N ASN A 250 13.95 0.42 19.43
CA ASN A 250 13.95 1.70 20.15
C ASN A 250 15.25 2.46 19.89
N VAL A 251 15.13 3.75 19.56
CA VAL A 251 16.29 4.62 19.28
C VAL A 251 17.15 4.84 20.54
N SER A 252 16.53 4.81 21.73
CA SER A 252 17.22 4.96 23.02
C SER A 252 18.12 3.80 23.41
N LEU A 253 17.99 2.62 22.76
CA LEU A 253 18.79 1.44 23.07
C LEU A 253 20.07 1.33 22.24
N PHE A 254 20.25 2.16 21.20
CA PHE A 254 21.46 2.16 20.36
C PHE A 254 22.49 3.23 20.73
N SER A 255 22.12 4.29 21.47
CA SER A 255 23.09 5.31 21.89
C SER A 255 23.92 4.91 23.12
N GLN A 256 23.64 3.78 23.76
CA GLN A 256 24.34 3.36 24.98
C GLN A 256 25.53 2.42 24.75
N ASN A 257 25.76 1.93 23.52
CA ASN A 257 26.83 0.97 23.24
C ASN A 257 28.05 1.53 22.47
N HIS A 258 28.22 2.86 22.39
CA HIS A 258 29.31 3.43 21.59
C HIS A 258 30.22 4.47 22.27
N THR A 259 30.23 4.58 23.60
CA THR A 259 31.13 5.50 24.32
C THR A 259 32.09 4.88 25.33
N ASP A 260 32.15 3.56 25.51
CA ASP A 260 32.95 2.99 26.63
C ASP A 260 34.32 2.37 26.24
N TYR A 261 34.88 2.72 25.07
CA TYR A 261 36.19 2.17 24.63
C TYR A 261 37.33 3.18 24.44
N PHE A 262 37.16 4.46 24.76
CA PHE A 262 38.24 5.44 24.69
C PHE A 262 38.42 6.19 26.00
N HIS A 263 38.84 5.50 27.06
CA HIS A 263 39.74 6.07 28.08
C HIS A 263 40.33 4.94 28.95
N ARG A 264 41.47 4.38 28.54
CA ARG A 264 42.47 3.92 29.49
C ARG A 264 43.69 4.84 29.39
N PRO A 265 44.14 5.45 30.50
CA PRO A 265 45.41 6.15 30.53
C PRO A 265 46.54 5.12 30.40
N MET A 266 47.52 5.41 29.55
CA MET A 266 48.80 4.71 29.59
C MET A 266 49.48 5.04 30.91
N VAL A 267 49.82 4.00 31.67
CA VAL A 267 50.82 4.03 32.74
C VAL A 267 52.15 3.63 32.12
#